data_AF-A0A8I2DW68-F1
#
_entry.id   AF-A0A8I2DW68-F1
#
_cell.length_a   1.000
_cell.length_b   1.000
_cell.length_c   1.000
_cell.angle_alpha   90.00
_cell.angle_beta   90.00
_cell.angle_gamma   90.00
#
_symmetry.space_group_name_H-M   'P 1'
#
loop_
_entity.id
_entity.type
_entity.pdbx_description
1 polymer ?
#
loop_
_entity_poly.entity_id
_entity_poly.type
_entity_poly.pdbx_seq_one_letter_code
_entity_poly.pdbx_strand_id
1 'polypeptide(L)'
;MMSADHRGSQENNAHGNARQYIAQNGNVIVPEAPEEAGHRAKHRRWVQYGLAGILVGAAVVTYFVIRIEGHSKESNDLARHGPELKSDLVASQVSAYIKGGIEGEEYDATQENPVRTKLADLHGPHIDITLGNIANGASLVTKASIRFNRLQSLEPCAAVGGEVVVSANYQFKIPDDQQPVPPAKPFTLTKTISYEVSANKHDRLMLTVGLPNVPDGNSPWLGVVDVILEHDGGKQLKIGPIALVDAGANSEFYPDGDKWKIPAEPAKGCIKKNIKLVSEVLKTPNLVVAREVASLDRALRDFRESPAGQPMDGTTSPPPPDPTKNPPAGQPADDGPLAPAPVDTNVYTLMSGL
;
A
#
# COMPACT_ATOMS: atom_id res chain seq x y z
N MET A 1 -31.94 73.24 62.16
CA MET A 1 -32.82 72.11 62.54
C MET A 1 -32.22 70.86 61.93
N MET A 2 -31.50 70.07 62.74
CA MET A 2 -32.00 68.83 63.39
C MET A 2 -32.47 67.80 62.35
N SER A 3 -31.71 66.72 62.11
CA SER A 3 -31.80 65.40 62.82
C SER A 3 -32.65 64.46 61.95
N ALA A 4 -32.47 63.14 61.81
CA ALA A 4 -31.70 62.07 62.45
C ALA A 4 -31.67 60.89 61.43
N ASP A 5 -30.67 59.99 61.39
CA ASP A 5 -30.66 58.64 62.04
C ASP A 5 -31.88 57.74 61.70
N HIS A 6 -31.78 56.44 61.40
CA HIS A 6 -30.94 55.41 62.02
C HIS A 6 -30.87 54.08 61.23
N ARG A 7 -29.84 53.28 61.59
CA ARG A 7 -29.57 51.87 61.28
C ARG A 7 -30.51 50.89 62.02
N GLY A 8 -30.47 49.62 61.58
CA GLY A 8 -30.27 48.41 62.43
C GLY A 8 -29.65 47.29 61.56
N SER A 9 -28.46 46.73 61.88
CA SER A 9 -28.19 45.53 62.73
C SER A 9 -28.31 44.20 61.93
N GLN A 10 -27.54 43.09 62.04
CA GLN A 10 -26.25 42.59 62.61
C GLN A 10 -26.18 41.06 62.24
N GLU A 11 -25.05 40.43 61.87
CA GLU A 11 -24.29 39.32 62.54
C GLU A 11 -23.63 38.42 61.45
N ASN A 12 -22.30 38.20 61.38
CA ASN A 12 -21.37 37.22 62.03
C ASN A 12 -21.34 35.78 61.45
N ASN A 13 -20.17 35.31 60.95
CA ASN A 13 -19.43 34.11 61.40
C ASN A 13 -18.22 33.72 60.52
N ALA A 14 -17.28 32.99 61.14
CA ALA A 14 -15.84 32.92 60.86
C ALA A 14 -15.31 31.49 60.56
N HIS A 15 -13.97 31.37 60.42
CA HIS A 15 -13.07 30.21 60.17
C HIS A 15 -12.73 29.94 58.69
N GLY A 16 -11.49 29.69 58.24
CA GLY A 16 -10.18 29.52 58.86
C GLY A 16 -9.21 28.84 57.87
N ASN A 17 -7.90 29.05 58.06
CA ASN A 17 -6.72 28.37 57.50
C ASN A 17 -6.04 28.91 56.21
N ALA A 18 -4.80 29.36 56.43
CA ALA A 18 -3.86 29.93 55.49
C ALA A 18 -2.72 28.95 55.12
N ARG A 19 -2.17 29.10 53.91
CA ARG A 19 -0.75 28.84 53.56
C ARG A 19 -0.34 29.83 52.46
N GLN A 20 0.78 30.55 52.67
CA GLN A 20 1.43 31.43 51.69
C GLN A 20 2.84 30.92 51.39
N TYR A 21 3.27 31.04 50.13
CA TYR A 21 4.62 30.76 49.63
C TYR A 21 5.34 32.07 49.29
N ILE A 22 6.62 32.16 49.63
CA ILE A 22 7.51 33.32 49.41
C ILE A 22 8.37 33.05 48.15
N ALA A 23 8.48 34.03 47.25
CA ALA A 23 9.33 33.98 46.06
C ALA A 23 10.51 34.98 46.14
N GLN A 24 11.62 34.60 45.51
CA GLN A 24 12.99 35.14 45.62
C GLN A 24 13.25 36.49 44.90
N ASN A 25 12.44 37.52 45.17
CA ASN A 25 12.71 38.87 44.64
C ASN A 25 12.97 39.92 45.74
N GLY A 26 13.53 39.50 46.88
CA GLY A 26 14.21 40.41 47.81
C GLY A 26 13.40 41.54 48.42
N ASN A 27 12.06 41.48 48.39
CA ASN A 27 11.20 42.43 49.09
C ASN A 27 10.50 41.74 50.26
N VAL A 28 10.98 42.06 51.47
CA VAL A 28 10.34 41.75 52.74
C VAL A 28 9.34 42.87 53.02
N ILE A 29 8.05 42.57 52.95
CA ILE A 29 7.00 43.49 53.39
C ILE A 29 6.58 43.05 54.79
N VAL A 30 7.10 43.74 55.82
CA VAL A 30 6.55 43.71 57.18
C VAL A 30 5.60 44.89 57.31
N PRO A 31 4.27 44.67 57.42
CA PRO A 31 3.38 45.73 57.84
C PRO A 31 3.45 45.84 59.37
N GLU A 32 4.07 46.90 59.85
CA GLU A 32 3.88 47.38 61.21
C GLU A 32 2.63 48.29 61.23
N ALA A 33 1.74 48.01 62.16
CA ALA A 33 0.51 48.76 62.37
C ALA A 33 0.70 49.76 63.52
N PRO A 34 -0.13 50.82 63.55
CA PRO A 34 0.24 52.15 64.00
C PRO A 34 -0.10 52.39 65.47
N GLU A 35 0.77 53.10 66.18
CA GLU A 35 0.37 53.89 67.34
C GLU A 35 0.35 55.37 66.97
N GLU A 36 -0.74 56.01 67.38
CA GLU A 36 -0.86 57.43 67.68
C GLU A 36 -0.71 58.46 66.56
N ALA A 37 -1.86 59.03 66.22
CA ALA A 37 -2.14 60.48 66.10
C ALA A 37 -3.12 60.63 64.94
N GLY A 38 -4.37 60.96 65.20
CA GLY A 38 -4.65 62.35 65.51
C GLY A 38 -5.79 62.76 64.59
N HIS A 39 -6.96 62.83 65.19
CA HIS A 39 -8.18 63.42 64.67
C HIS A 39 -7.97 64.52 63.62
N ARG A 40 -8.55 64.36 62.42
CA ARG A 40 -9.62 65.21 61.86
C ARG A 40 -9.85 64.91 60.37
N ALA A 41 -11.06 65.21 59.91
CA ALA A 41 -11.49 65.34 58.51
C ALA A 41 -12.07 64.10 57.78
N LYS A 42 -13.11 63.49 58.35
CA LYS A 42 -14.12 62.73 57.59
C LYS A 42 -15.36 63.60 57.39
N HIS A 43 -15.55 64.20 56.20
CA HIS A 43 -16.91 64.53 55.69
C HIS A 43 -17.00 64.87 54.19
N ARG A 44 -16.11 64.34 53.34
CA ARG A 44 -16.16 64.55 51.87
C ARG A 44 -16.04 63.27 51.02
N ARG A 45 -16.18 62.10 51.66
CA ARG A 45 -15.92 60.79 51.02
C ARG A 45 -17.17 60.03 50.57
N TRP A 46 -18.36 60.35 51.08
CA TRP A 46 -19.56 59.51 50.85
C TRP A 46 -20.28 59.73 49.51
N VAL A 47 -20.11 60.87 48.84
CA VAL A 47 -20.71 61.09 47.49
C VAL A 47 -19.90 60.40 46.38
N GLN A 48 -18.59 60.19 46.60
CA GLN A 48 -17.75 59.50 45.62
C GLN A 48 -17.94 57.97 45.62
N TYR A 49 -18.32 57.35 46.74
CA TYR A 49 -18.47 55.88 46.80
C TYR A 49 -19.78 55.36 46.18
N GLY A 50 -20.86 56.15 46.14
CA GLY A 50 -22.14 55.74 45.54
C GLY A 50 -22.12 55.71 44.01
N LEU A 51 -21.50 56.71 43.39
CA LEU A 51 -21.29 56.76 41.94
C LEU A 51 -20.26 55.71 41.48
N ALA A 52 -19.22 55.46 42.30
CA ALA A 52 -18.26 54.39 42.03
C ALA A 52 -18.91 53.00 42.09
N GLY A 53 -19.81 52.74 43.03
CA GLY A 53 -20.50 51.45 43.15
C GLY A 53 -21.41 51.12 41.96
N ILE A 54 -22.18 52.11 41.45
CA ILE A 54 -23.04 51.93 40.28
C ILE A 54 -22.21 51.73 39.01
N LEU A 55 -21.11 52.46 38.86
CA LEU A 55 -20.20 52.29 37.72
C LEU A 55 -19.49 50.93 37.76
N VAL A 56 -19.10 50.44 38.94
CA VAL A 56 -18.51 49.10 39.09
C VAL A 56 -19.54 48.01 38.81
N GLY A 57 -20.78 48.15 39.32
CA GLY A 57 -21.86 47.20 39.03
C GLY A 57 -22.21 47.13 37.55
N ALA A 58 -22.35 48.29 36.89
CA ALA A 58 -22.58 48.37 35.44
C ALA A 58 -21.40 47.76 34.67
N ALA A 59 -20.16 48.09 35.03
CA ALA A 59 -18.97 47.55 34.37
C ALA A 59 -18.86 46.01 34.52
N VAL A 60 -19.21 45.45 35.67
CA VAL A 60 -19.22 44.01 35.90
C VAL A 60 -20.29 43.33 35.06
N VAL A 61 -21.52 43.87 35.01
CA VAL A 61 -22.60 43.34 34.17
C VAL A 61 -22.23 43.43 32.69
N THR A 62 -21.70 44.57 32.23
CA THR A 62 -21.24 44.73 30.84
C THR A 62 -20.09 43.77 30.51
N TYR A 63 -19.15 43.54 31.45
CA TYR A 63 -18.07 42.57 31.27
C TYR A 63 -18.62 41.14 31.13
N PHE A 64 -19.58 40.73 31.97
CA PHE A 64 -20.20 39.40 31.87
C PHE A 64 -21.03 39.23 30.59
N VAL A 65 -21.80 40.24 30.16
CA VAL A 65 -22.57 40.19 28.92
C VAL A 65 -21.64 40.09 27.69
N ILE A 66 -20.56 40.89 27.64
CA ILE A 66 -19.56 40.81 26.57
C ILE A 66 -18.87 39.43 26.56
N ARG A 67 -18.59 38.84 27.73
CA ARG A 67 -17.98 37.50 27.81
C ARG A 67 -18.92 36.38 27.31
N ILE A 68 -20.21 36.48 27.60
CA ILE A 68 -21.22 35.50 27.15
C ILE A 68 -21.44 35.60 25.64
N GLU A 69 -21.46 36.81 25.07
CA GLU A 69 -21.53 37.01 23.61
C GLU A 69 -20.26 36.53 22.89
N GLY A 70 -19.09 36.69 23.51
CA GLY A 70 -17.81 36.17 23.00
C GLY A 70 -17.83 34.66 22.81
N HIS A 71 -18.29 33.91 23.83
CA HIS A 71 -18.40 32.45 23.72
C HIS A 71 -19.50 31.98 22.76
N SER A 72 -20.57 32.77 22.59
CA SER A 72 -21.65 32.45 21.63
C SER A 72 -21.20 32.60 20.17
N LYS A 73 -20.31 33.55 19.86
CA LYS A 73 -19.74 33.68 18.50
C LYS A 73 -18.77 32.54 18.18
N GLU A 74 -17.92 32.16 19.13
CA GLU A 74 -16.95 31.07 18.96
C GLU A 74 -17.62 29.71 18.76
N SER A 75 -18.74 29.45 19.45
CA SER A 75 -19.52 28.22 19.29
C SER A 75 -20.37 28.18 17.99
N ASN A 76 -20.85 29.34 17.52
CA ASN A 76 -21.52 29.42 16.21
C ASN A 76 -20.56 29.29 15.02
N ASP A 77 -19.32 29.75 15.14
CA ASP A 77 -18.29 29.55 14.11
C ASP A 77 -17.83 28.09 14.05
N LEU A 78 -17.72 27.38 15.19
CA LEU A 78 -17.48 25.93 15.21
C LEU A 78 -18.67 25.12 14.66
N ALA A 79 -19.91 25.59 14.84
CA ALA A 79 -21.09 24.93 14.28
C ALA A 79 -21.25 25.18 12.77
N ARG A 80 -20.78 26.33 12.26
CA ARG A 80 -20.75 26.63 10.82
C ARG A 80 -19.58 25.97 10.10
N HIS A 81 -18.44 25.83 10.77
CA HIS A 81 -17.22 25.22 10.25
C HIS A 81 -16.88 24.02 11.10
N GLY A 82 -17.81 23.04 11.14
CA GLY A 82 -17.61 21.77 11.86
C GLY A 82 -16.18 21.28 11.65
N PRO A 83 -15.55 20.70 12.69
CA PRO A 83 -14.10 20.50 12.75
C PRO A 83 -13.64 19.97 11.39
N GLU A 84 -12.78 20.72 10.71
CA GLU A 84 -12.26 20.34 9.40
C GLU A 84 -11.62 18.96 9.59
N LEU A 85 -12.34 17.91 9.19
CA LEU A 85 -11.90 16.53 9.32
C LEU A 85 -10.79 16.34 8.30
N LYS A 86 -9.59 16.78 8.66
CA LYS A 86 -8.39 16.60 7.85
C LYS A 86 -8.07 15.13 7.85
N SER A 87 -8.47 14.47 6.78
CA SER A 87 -8.02 13.13 6.49
C SER A 87 -6.50 13.07 6.38
N ASP A 88 -5.94 11.99 6.91
CA ASP A 88 -4.51 11.72 6.89
C ASP A 88 -4.30 10.22 6.69
N LEU A 89 -4.29 9.85 5.40
CA LEU A 89 -4.16 8.48 4.95
C LEU A 89 -2.69 8.16 4.73
N VAL A 90 -2.21 7.10 5.37
CA VAL A 90 -0.82 6.63 5.27
C VAL A 90 -0.78 5.17 4.85
N ALA A 91 0.22 4.80 4.05
CA ALA A 91 0.50 3.39 3.77
C ALA A 91 1.33 2.81 4.92
N SER A 92 0.72 1.96 5.73
CA SER A 92 1.38 1.33 6.88
C SER A 92 2.17 0.08 6.49
N GLN A 93 1.69 -0.64 5.47
CA GLN A 93 2.34 -1.83 4.93
C GLN A 93 2.04 -1.96 3.44
N VAL A 94 3.03 -2.43 2.68
CA VAL A 94 2.91 -2.70 1.25
C VAL A 94 3.53 -4.06 0.98
N SER A 95 2.80 -4.91 0.27
CA SER A 95 3.31 -6.19 -0.21
C SER A 95 2.83 -6.44 -1.64
N ALA A 96 3.57 -7.24 -2.38
CA ALA A 96 3.19 -7.69 -3.71
C ALA A 96 3.48 -9.18 -3.83
N TYR A 97 2.59 -9.90 -4.49
CA TYR A 97 2.69 -11.35 -4.66
C TYR A 97 1.83 -11.85 -5.83
N ILE A 98 2.09 -13.07 -6.28
CA ILE A 98 1.17 -13.77 -7.19
C ILE A 98 0.18 -14.57 -6.33
N LYS A 99 -1.11 -14.44 -6.65
CA LYS A 99 -2.20 -15.18 -5.98
C LYS A 99 -3.32 -15.44 -6.98
N GLY A 100 -4.08 -16.50 -6.72
CA GLY A 100 -5.37 -16.76 -7.35
C GLY A 100 -6.45 -15.74 -7.01
N GLY A 101 -7.68 -16.04 -7.44
CA GLY A 101 -8.87 -15.23 -7.23
C GLY A 101 -9.19 -14.27 -8.38
N ILE A 102 -8.48 -14.34 -9.51
CA ILE A 102 -8.80 -13.57 -10.71
C ILE A 102 -9.71 -14.42 -11.60
N GLU A 103 -10.83 -13.86 -12.02
CA GLU A 103 -11.71 -14.52 -12.99
C GLU A 103 -11.21 -14.29 -14.42
N GLY A 104 -11.51 -15.20 -15.32
CA GLY A 104 -11.13 -15.06 -16.72
C GLY A 104 -11.76 -16.08 -17.65
N GLU A 105 -11.20 -16.18 -18.83
CA GLU A 105 -11.66 -17.05 -19.90
C GLU A 105 -10.47 -17.61 -20.69
N GLU A 106 -10.64 -18.77 -21.30
CA GLU A 106 -9.71 -19.37 -22.25
C GLU A 106 -10.41 -19.59 -23.58
N TYR A 107 -9.70 -19.35 -24.68
CA TYR A 107 -10.23 -19.55 -26.03
C TYR A 107 -9.12 -19.78 -27.06
N ASP A 108 -9.44 -20.49 -28.14
CA ASP A 108 -8.55 -20.71 -29.30
C ASP A 108 -8.61 -19.52 -30.26
N ALA A 109 -7.52 -18.77 -30.41
CA ALA A 109 -7.49 -17.56 -31.22
C ALA A 109 -7.56 -17.81 -32.74
N THR A 110 -7.42 -19.06 -33.22
CA THR A 110 -7.54 -19.38 -34.66
C THR A 110 -8.98 -19.50 -35.14
N GLN A 111 -9.93 -19.67 -34.22
CA GLN A 111 -11.33 -19.86 -34.58
C GLN A 111 -12.02 -18.49 -34.74
N GLU A 112 -12.80 -18.33 -35.81
CA GLU A 112 -13.55 -17.08 -36.08
C GLU A 112 -14.57 -16.74 -34.98
N ASN A 113 -15.12 -17.77 -34.33
CA ASN A 113 -16.08 -17.65 -33.22
C ASN A 113 -15.68 -18.64 -32.11
N PRO A 114 -14.61 -18.33 -31.36
CA PRO A 114 -14.04 -19.32 -30.46
C PRO A 114 -14.96 -19.52 -29.25
N VAL A 115 -15.14 -20.78 -28.85
CA VAL A 115 -15.83 -21.11 -27.60
C VAL A 115 -14.96 -20.62 -26.44
N ARG A 116 -15.55 -19.78 -25.58
CA ARG A 116 -14.89 -19.23 -24.39
C ARG A 116 -15.21 -20.08 -23.18
N THR A 117 -14.19 -20.68 -22.60
CA THR A 117 -14.29 -21.47 -21.38
C THR A 117 -14.00 -20.58 -20.19
N LYS A 118 -14.94 -20.46 -19.24
CA LYS A 118 -14.71 -19.67 -18.03
C LYS A 118 -13.66 -20.34 -17.14
N LEU A 119 -12.68 -19.54 -16.72
CA LEU A 119 -11.68 -19.92 -15.74
C LEU A 119 -11.93 -19.16 -14.43
N ALA A 120 -11.93 -19.90 -13.33
CA ALA A 120 -11.93 -19.35 -11.99
C ALA A 120 -10.53 -19.50 -11.40
N ASP A 121 -10.20 -18.62 -10.46
CA ASP A 121 -8.95 -18.70 -9.69
C ASP A 121 -7.67 -18.58 -10.52
N LEU A 122 -7.67 -17.73 -11.56
CA LEU A 122 -6.44 -17.41 -12.29
C LEU A 122 -5.43 -16.73 -11.35
N HIS A 123 -4.18 -17.15 -11.47
CA HIS A 123 -3.07 -16.61 -10.68
C HIS A 123 -2.45 -15.41 -11.40
N GLY A 124 -2.30 -14.30 -10.68
CA GLY A 124 -1.68 -13.09 -11.24
C GLY A 124 -1.19 -12.11 -10.17
N PRO A 125 -0.54 -11.01 -10.59
CA PRO A 125 0.06 -10.04 -9.69
C PRO A 125 -0.99 -9.29 -8.86
N HIS A 126 -0.80 -9.33 -7.55
CA HIS A 126 -1.55 -8.60 -6.55
C HIS A 126 -0.63 -7.61 -5.83
N ILE A 127 -1.14 -6.40 -5.59
CA ILE A 127 -0.54 -5.38 -4.74
C ILE A 127 -1.48 -5.19 -3.55
N ASP A 128 -1.01 -5.55 -2.36
CA ASP A 128 -1.76 -5.48 -1.11
C ASP A 128 -1.20 -4.37 -0.23
N ILE A 129 -2.04 -3.36 0.00
CA ILE A 129 -1.69 -2.11 0.68
C ILE A 129 -2.54 -2.03 1.95
N THR A 130 -1.90 -2.03 3.11
CA THR A 130 -2.58 -1.71 4.37
C THR A 130 -2.54 -0.20 4.59
N LEU A 131 -3.71 0.42 4.48
CA LEU A 131 -3.91 1.86 4.65
C LEU A 131 -4.32 2.15 6.09
N GLY A 132 -3.63 3.08 6.75
CA GLY A 132 -4.01 3.62 8.04
C GLY A 132 -4.60 5.02 7.88
N ASN A 133 -5.70 5.30 8.57
CA ASN A 133 -6.27 6.65 8.64
C ASN A 133 -6.11 7.17 10.07
N ILE A 134 -5.22 8.14 10.27
CA ILE A 134 -4.96 8.72 11.61
C ILE A 134 -5.84 9.93 11.93
N ALA A 135 -6.75 10.28 11.01
CA ALA A 135 -7.72 11.33 11.22
C ALA A 135 -8.92 10.88 12.04
N ASN A 136 -9.63 11.85 12.62
CA ASN A 136 -10.87 11.64 13.34
C ASN A 136 -12.10 11.43 12.43
N GLY A 137 -11.93 11.56 11.11
CA GLY A 137 -12.97 11.33 10.10
C GLY A 137 -12.59 10.19 9.16
N ALA A 138 -13.57 9.59 8.48
CA ALA A 138 -13.30 8.60 7.43
C ALA A 138 -12.54 9.26 6.27
N SER A 139 -11.70 8.48 5.60
CA SER A 139 -10.98 8.88 4.40
C SER A 139 -11.48 8.05 3.23
N LEU A 140 -11.82 8.71 2.12
CA LEU A 140 -12.31 8.06 0.92
C LEU A 140 -11.27 8.13 -0.19
N VAL A 141 -10.79 6.98 -0.62
CA VAL A 141 -9.99 6.84 -1.85
C VAL A 141 -10.93 6.78 -3.03
N THR A 142 -10.81 7.75 -3.94
CA THR A 142 -11.70 7.92 -5.09
C THR A 142 -11.06 7.50 -6.41
N LYS A 143 -9.73 7.40 -6.44
CA LYS A 143 -8.99 7.04 -7.65
C LYS A 143 -7.67 6.38 -7.28
N ALA A 144 -7.33 5.34 -8.03
CA ALA A 144 -6.05 4.68 -7.95
C ALA A 144 -5.38 4.72 -9.33
N SER A 145 -4.08 5.03 -9.32
CA SER A 145 -3.25 5.02 -10.52
C SER A 145 -2.03 4.12 -10.29
N ILE A 146 -1.71 3.26 -11.26
CA ILE A 146 -0.50 2.46 -11.29
C ILE A 146 0.39 3.03 -12.38
N ARG A 147 1.50 3.66 -11.98
CA ARG A 147 2.52 4.17 -12.88
C ARG A 147 3.59 3.11 -13.06
N PHE A 148 3.73 2.61 -14.28
CA PHE A 148 4.82 1.72 -14.66
C PHE A 148 6.06 2.54 -14.96
N ASN A 149 7.10 2.38 -14.14
CA ASN A 149 8.43 2.95 -14.40
C ASN A 149 9.25 2.04 -15.30
N ARG A 150 9.01 0.73 -15.24
CA ARG A 150 9.60 -0.30 -16.09
C ARG A 150 8.56 -1.39 -16.32
N LEU A 151 8.48 -1.88 -17.55
CA LEU A 151 7.75 -3.10 -17.92
C LEU A 151 8.57 -3.81 -19.01
N GLN A 152 9.03 -5.02 -18.73
CA GLN A 152 9.88 -5.80 -19.64
C GLN A 152 9.54 -7.28 -19.56
N SER A 153 9.52 -7.97 -20.69
CA SER A 153 9.35 -9.42 -20.73
C SER A 153 10.66 -10.06 -20.31
N LEU A 154 10.57 -11.13 -19.55
CA LEU A 154 11.70 -12.03 -19.39
C LEU A 154 11.93 -12.73 -20.72
N GLU A 155 13.19 -13.04 -21.02
CA GLU A 155 13.53 -13.85 -22.19
C GLU A 155 12.92 -15.24 -22.01
N PRO A 156 12.19 -15.78 -23.01
CA PRO A 156 11.71 -17.15 -22.98
C PRO A 156 12.89 -18.10 -22.84
N CYS A 157 12.83 -18.99 -21.85
CA CYS A 157 13.82 -20.04 -21.67
C CYS A 157 13.43 -21.35 -22.37
N ALA A 158 12.20 -21.49 -22.82
CA ALA A 158 11.73 -22.59 -23.65
C ALA A 158 10.83 -22.04 -24.76
N ALA A 159 10.93 -22.65 -25.94
CA ALA A 159 9.98 -22.42 -27.02
C ALA A 159 8.75 -23.31 -26.77
N VAL A 160 7.80 -22.77 -26.04
CA VAL A 160 6.48 -23.36 -25.82
C VAL A 160 5.43 -22.37 -26.30
N GLY A 161 4.26 -22.88 -26.66
CA GLY A 161 3.12 -22.07 -27.02
C GLY A 161 2.13 -22.82 -27.91
N GLY A 162 1.01 -22.16 -28.12
CA GLY A 162 -0.11 -22.66 -28.90
C GLY A 162 -1.05 -21.52 -29.25
N GLU A 163 -2.15 -21.88 -29.89
CA GLU A 163 -3.16 -20.92 -30.35
C GLU A 163 -4.15 -20.50 -29.25
N VAL A 164 -4.00 -21.10 -28.06
CA VAL A 164 -4.84 -20.82 -26.90
C VAL A 164 -4.44 -19.49 -26.28
N VAL A 165 -5.43 -18.69 -25.90
CA VAL A 165 -5.26 -17.42 -25.20
C VAL A 165 -6.04 -17.45 -23.90
N VAL A 166 -5.37 -17.10 -22.81
CA VAL A 166 -6.00 -16.87 -21.51
C VAL A 166 -6.27 -15.38 -21.33
N SER A 167 -7.51 -15.02 -21.07
CA SER A 167 -7.95 -13.67 -20.76
C SER A 167 -8.27 -13.53 -19.28
N ALA A 168 -7.73 -12.52 -18.61
CA ALA A 168 -7.87 -12.32 -17.16
C ALA A 168 -8.48 -10.95 -16.83
N ASN A 169 -9.40 -10.94 -15.86
CA ASN A 169 -10.15 -9.75 -15.45
C ASN A 169 -9.43 -8.90 -14.39
N TYR A 170 -8.23 -8.43 -14.73
CA TYR A 170 -7.50 -7.50 -13.88
C TYR A 170 -8.26 -6.18 -13.68
N GLN A 171 -8.20 -5.64 -12.46
CA GLN A 171 -8.65 -4.27 -12.16
C GLN A 171 -7.91 -3.23 -13.01
N PHE A 172 -6.59 -3.37 -13.15
CA PHE A 172 -5.72 -2.56 -13.99
C PHE A 172 -5.17 -3.40 -15.15
N LYS A 173 -5.71 -3.20 -16.34
CA LYS A 173 -5.31 -3.94 -17.55
C LYS A 173 -4.18 -3.20 -18.25
N ILE A 174 -3.04 -3.84 -18.41
CA ILE A 174 -1.91 -3.33 -19.19
C ILE A 174 -2.32 -3.41 -20.67
N PRO A 175 -2.35 -2.30 -21.42
CA PRO A 175 -2.74 -2.32 -22.82
C PRO A 175 -1.81 -3.22 -23.66
N ASP A 176 -2.37 -3.90 -24.67
CA ASP A 176 -1.61 -4.82 -25.51
C ASP A 176 -0.51 -4.10 -26.32
N ASP A 177 -0.67 -2.81 -26.64
CA ASP A 177 0.35 -1.98 -27.28
C ASP A 177 1.49 -1.57 -26.34
N GLN A 178 1.33 -1.79 -25.03
CA GLN A 178 2.37 -1.63 -24.02
C GLN A 178 3.07 -2.97 -23.70
N GLN A 179 2.80 -4.03 -24.47
CA GLN A 179 3.47 -5.31 -24.34
C GLN A 179 4.99 -5.19 -24.54
N PRO A 180 5.78 -6.03 -23.86
CA PRO A 180 7.06 -5.58 -23.34
C PRO A 180 8.25 -5.83 -24.29
N VAL A 181 8.25 -5.25 -25.50
CA VAL A 181 9.46 -5.21 -26.37
C VAL A 181 9.46 -3.96 -27.25
N PRO A 182 10.46 -3.05 -27.18
CA PRO A 182 11.49 -2.76 -26.16
C PRO A 182 10.97 -1.72 -25.12
N PRO A 183 11.75 -1.22 -24.14
CA PRO A 183 11.20 -0.72 -22.86
C PRO A 183 10.13 0.33 -23.08
N ALA A 184 8.90 0.00 -22.69
CA ALA A 184 7.80 0.93 -22.74
C ALA A 184 8.20 2.18 -21.95
N LYS A 185 8.03 3.35 -22.57
CA LYS A 185 8.15 4.63 -21.86
C LYS A 185 7.27 4.54 -20.61
N PRO A 186 7.65 5.17 -19.49
CA PRO A 186 6.80 5.17 -18.32
C PRO A 186 5.38 5.59 -18.68
N PHE A 187 4.40 4.76 -18.29
CA PHE A 187 2.99 4.99 -18.56
C PHE A 187 2.18 4.82 -17.27
N THR A 188 0.94 5.29 -17.26
CA THR A 188 0.09 5.24 -16.07
C THR A 188 -1.28 4.71 -16.43
N LEU A 189 -1.72 3.69 -15.69
CA LEU A 189 -3.08 3.19 -15.72
C LEU A 189 -3.84 3.87 -14.58
N THR A 190 -5.06 4.34 -14.83
CA THR A 190 -5.87 5.05 -13.83
C THR A 190 -7.28 4.49 -13.80
N LYS A 191 -7.83 4.34 -12.59
CA LYS A 191 -9.18 3.86 -12.38
C LYS A 191 -9.85 4.59 -11.22
N THR A 192 -11.10 4.97 -11.40
CA THR A 192 -11.96 5.43 -10.30
C THR A 192 -12.30 4.24 -9.41
N ILE A 193 -12.11 4.38 -8.11
CA ILE A 193 -12.46 3.39 -7.10
C ILE A 193 -13.24 4.08 -5.98
N SER A 194 -13.90 3.31 -5.12
CA SER A 194 -14.55 3.83 -3.92
C SER A 194 -14.15 2.93 -2.77
N TYR A 195 -13.18 3.37 -1.98
CA TYR A 195 -12.64 2.61 -0.86
C TYR A 195 -12.50 3.51 0.36
N GLU A 196 -13.28 3.21 1.41
CA GLU A 196 -13.32 4.00 2.63
C GLU A 196 -12.44 3.37 3.71
N VAL A 197 -11.60 4.18 4.36
CA VAL A 197 -10.86 3.79 5.57
C VAL A 197 -11.43 4.58 6.74
N SER A 198 -12.06 3.87 7.67
CA SER A 198 -12.67 4.49 8.85
C SER A 198 -11.64 5.25 9.71
N ALA A 199 -12.12 6.25 10.45
CA ALA A 199 -11.30 7.05 11.35
C ALA A 199 -10.52 6.19 12.36
N ASN A 200 -9.23 6.47 12.54
CA ASN A 200 -8.33 5.77 13.48
C ASN A 200 -8.28 4.24 13.25
N LYS A 201 -8.49 3.78 12.00
CA LYS A 201 -8.44 2.36 11.63
C LYS A 201 -7.40 2.09 10.56
N HIS A 202 -7.10 0.80 10.42
CA HIS A 202 -6.34 0.25 9.31
C HIS A 202 -7.26 -0.64 8.49
N ASP A 203 -7.13 -0.60 7.18
CA ASP A 203 -7.84 -1.49 6.27
C ASP A 203 -6.95 -1.90 5.07
N ARG A 204 -7.29 -2.99 4.40
CA ARG A 204 -6.50 -3.59 3.31
C ARG A 204 -7.13 -3.33 1.95
N LEU A 205 -6.43 -2.55 1.12
CA LEU A 205 -6.75 -2.34 -0.28
C LEU A 205 -5.91 -3.27 -1.16
N MET A 206 -6.59 -4.12 -1.92
CA MET A 206 -5.94 -5.07 -2.83
C MET A 206 -6.20 -4.68 -4.29
N LEU A 207 -5.12 -4.51 -5.05
CA LEU A 207 -5.14 -4.17 -6.47
C LEU A 207 -4.56 -5.31 -7.31
N THR A 208 -5.19 -5.61 -8.44
CA THR A 208 -4.71 -6.62 -9.40
C THR A 208 -4.29 -5.96 -10.70
N VAL A 209 -3.17 -6.37 -11.28
CA VAL A 209 -2.62 -5.76 -12.49
C VAL A 209 -1.98 -6.79 -13.42
N GLY A 210 -2.23 -6.69 -14.71
CA GLY A 210 -1.64 -7.60 -15.69
C GLY A 210 -2.12 -7.38 -17.12
N LEU A 211 -1.56 -8.16 -18.04
CA LEU A 211 -1.99 -8.19 -19.43
C LEU A 211 -3.37 -8.84 -19.52
N PRO A 212 -4.35 -8.23 -20.21
CA PRO A 212 -5.70 -8.76 -20.27
C PRO A 212 -5.79 -10.05 -21.06
N ASN A 213 -4.89 -10.26 -22.03
CA ASN A 213 -4.84 -11.42 -22.90
C ASN A 213 -3.40 -11.93 -22.95
N VAL A 214 -3.21 -13.21 -22.63
CA VAL A 214 -1.90 -13.86 -22.58
C VAL A 214 -1.98 -15.10 -23.47
N PRO A 215 -1.34 -15.07 -24.66
CA PRO A 215 -1.22 -16.27 -25.50
C PRO A 215 -0.44 -17.36 -24.77
N ASP A 216 -0.77 -18.62 -25.05
CA ASP A 216 -0.06 -19.77 -24.52
C ASP A 216 1.44 -19.69 -24.86
N GLY A 217 2.28 -20.07 -23.90
CA GLY A 217 3.72 -19.97 -24.01
C GLY A 217 4.31 -18.57 -23.82
N ASN A 218 3.48 -17.53 -23.66
CA ASN A 218 3.98 -16.17 -23.44
C ASN A 218 4.86 -16.10 -22.19
N SER A 219 5.96 -15.37 -22.31
CA SER A 219 6.94 -15.28 -21.23
C SER A 219 6.42 -14.45 -20.06
N PRO A 220 6.85 -14.76 -18.83
CA PRO A 220 6.70 -13.88 -17.69
C PRO A 220 7.15 -12.45 -18.00
N TRP A 221 6.53 -11.44 -17.39
CA TRP A 221 7.01 -10.07 -17.44
C TRP A 221 7.39 -9.57 -16.05
N LEU A 222 8.35 -8.65 -16.01
CA LEU A 222 8.86 -7.98 -14.83
C LEU A 222 8.53 -6.49 -14.89
N GLY A 223 7.87 -5.98 -13.85
CA GLY A 223 7.46 -4.58 -13.74
C GLY A 223 8.01 -3.90 -12.50
N VAL A 224 8.27 -2.60 -12.61
CA VAL A 224 8.51 -1.70 -11.47
C VAL A 224 7.45 -0.61 -11.51
N VAL A 225 6.64 -0.51 -10.47
CA VAL A 225 5.49 0.40 -10.44
C VAL A 225 5.48 1.31 -9.21
N ASP A 226 4.84 2.47 -9.35
CA ASP A 226 4.36 3.28 -8.23
C ASP A 226 2.83 3.25 -8.22
N VAL A 227 2.23 3.08 -7.05
CA VAL A 227 0.80 3.26 -6.82
C VAL A 227 0.55 4.66 -6.29
N ILE A 228 -0.40 5.36 -6.88
CA ILE A 228 -0.83 6.70 -6.47
C ILE A 228 -2.31 6.62 -6.13
N LEU A 229 -2.65 6.85 -4.88
CA LEU A 229 -4.03 6.88 -4.40
C LEU A 229 -4.46 8.32 -4.22
N GLU A 230 -5.52 8.74 -4.90
CA GLU A 230 -6.16 10.02 -4.68
C GLU A 230 -7.28 9.86 -3.65
N HIS A 231 -7.24 10.70 -2.61
CA HIS A 231 -8.20 10.68 -1.52
C HIS A 231 -8.64 12.11 -1.14
N ASP A 232 -9.84 12.22 -0.56
CA ASP A 232 -10.36 13.41 0.11
C ASP A 232 -10.11 14.75 -0.61
N GLY A 233 -10.76 14.92 -1.76
CA GLY A 233 -10.73 16.18 -2.50
C GLY A 233 -9.45 16.42 -3.31
N GLY A 234 -8.68 15.37 -3.62
CA GLY A 234 -7.56 15.44 -4.57
C GLY A 234 -6.17 15.27 -3.95
N LYS A 235 -6.07 14.98 -2.64
CA LYS A 235 -4.78 14.65 -2.01
C LYS A 235 -4.26 13.35 -2.59
N GLN A 236 -2.92 13.22 -2.70
CA GLN A 236 -2.28 12.04 -3.26
C GLN A 236 -1.36 11.37 -2.25
N LEU A 237 -1.58 10.06 -2.04
CA LEU A 237 -0.67 9.17 -1.34
C LEU A 237 0.11 8.35 -2.39
N LYS A 238 1.44 8.50 -2.40
CA LYS A 238 2.35 7.78 -3.32
C LYS A 238 3.00 6.62 -2.61
N ILE A 239 2.99 5.45 -3.24
CA ILE A 239 3.43 4.17 -2.67
C ILE A 239 4.32 3.47 -3.70
N GLY A 240 5.59 3.23 -3.37
CA GLY A 240 6.53 2.58 -4.27
C GLY A 240 7.94 3.18 -4.20
N PRO A 241 8.88 2.64 -4.99
CA PRO A 241 8.67 1.69 -6.09
C PRO A 241 8.40 0.25 -5.61
N ILE A 242 7.60 -0.50 -6.38
CA ILE A 242 7.24 -1.91 -6.15
C ILE A 242 7.67 -2.73 -7.36
N ALA A 243 8.49 -3.77 -7.15
CA ALA A 243 8.81 -4.75 -8.19
C ALA A 243 7.84 -5.93 -8.12
N LEU A 244 7.25 -6.27 -9.26
CA LEU A 244 6.34 -7.38 -9.43
C LEU A 244 6.68 -8.18 -10.69
N VAL A 245 6.28 -9.44 -10.69
CA VAL A 245 6.42 -10.35 -11.81
C VAL A 245 5.07 -11.04 -12.03
N ASP A 246 4.77 -11.31 -13.27
CA ASP A 246 3.62 -12.13 -13.69
C ASP A 246 4.11 -13.49 -14.16
N ALA A 247 3.28 -14.53 -13.98
CA ALA A 247 3.66 -15.89 -14.34
C ALA A 247 3.78 -16.12 -15.85
N GLY A 248 3.21 -15.25 -16.69
CA GLY A 248 3.02 -15.53 -18.11
C GLY A 248 2.11 -16.74 -18.33
N ALA A 249 2.27 -17.38 -19.49
CA ALA A 249 1.61 -18.64 -19.83
C ALA A 249 2.63 -19.71 -20.28
N ASN A 250 3.89 -19.57 -19.87
CA ASN A 250 4.94 -20.51 -20.23
C ASN A 250 5.00 -21.68 -19.24
N SER A 251 4.52 -22.86 -19.66
CA SER A 251 4.48 -24.08 -18.85
C SER A 251 5.85 -24.65 -18.45
N GLU A 252 6.94 -24.10 -18.96
CA GLU A 252 8.30 -24.48 -18.61
C GLU A 252 9.03 -23.40 -17.80
N PHE A 253 8.48 -22.18 -17.73
CA PHE A 253 9.09 -21.05 -17.02
C PHE A 253 8.05 -20.25 -16.23
N TYR A 254 7.73 -20.73 -15.03
CA TYR A 254 6.67 -20.18 -14.18
C TYR A 254 7.01 -20.32 -12.67
N PRO A 255 6.36 -19.53 -11.79
CA PRO A 255 6.53 -19.66 -10.34
C PRO A 255 5.79 -20.88 -9.78
N ASP A 256 6.48 -21.69 -8.98
CA ASP A 256 5.93 -22.85 -8.27
C ASP A 256 6.15 -22.67 -6.76
N GLY A 257 5.15 -22.08 -6.10
CA GLY A 257 5.26 -21.67 -4.70
C GLY A 257 6.38 -20.65 -4.49
N ASP A 258 7.37 -21.00 -3.66
CA ASP A 258 8.54 -20.15 -3.39
C ASP A 258 9.73 -20.45 -4.33
N LYS A 259 9.51 -21.27 -5.37
CA LYS A 259 10.49 -21.66 -6.39
C LYS A 259 10.05 -21.21 -7.77
N TRP A 260 10.94 -21.39 -8.74
CA TRP A 260 10.62 -21.23 -10.16
C TRP A 260 10.96 -22.51 -10.90
N LYS A 261 10.02 -22.97 -11.73
CA LYS A 261 10.35 -23.96 -12.76
C LYS A 261 11.15 -23.24 -13.84
N ILE A 262 12.30 -23.81 -14.18
CA ILE A 262 13.15 -23.38 -15.29
C ILE A 262 13.39 -24.64 -16.12
N PRO A 263 13.31 -24.59 -17.45
CA PRO A 263 13.54 -25.76 -18.29
C PRO A 263 14.94 -26.32 -18.05
N ALA A 264 15.09 -27.65 -18.12
CA ALA A 264 16.38 -28.31 -17.92
C ALA A 264 17.44 -27.88 -18.95
N GLU A 265 17.00 -27.64 -20.19
CA GLU A 265 17.84 -27.15 -21.29
C GLU A 265 17.33 -25.77 -21.75
N PRO A 266 17.67 -24.69 -21.03
CA PRO A 266 17.19 -23.37 -21.37
C PRO A 266 17.77 -22.85 -22.70
N ALA A 267 16.97 -22.09 -23.42
CA ALA A 267 17.38 -21.38 -24.62
C ALA A 267 18.68 -20.58 -24.39
N LYS A 268 19.60 -20.64 -25.36
CA LYS A 268 20.95 -20.10 -25.24
C LYS A 268 20.92 -18.63 -24.81
N GLY A 269 21.48 -18.36 -23.63
CA GLY A 269 21.62 -17.00 -23.09
C GLY A 269 20.40 -16.45 -22.36
N CYS A 270 19.26 -17.15 -22.31
CA CYS A 270 18.07 -16.67 -21.60
C CYS A 270 18.36 -16.41 -20.11
N ILE A 271 19.03 -17.36 -19.43
CA ILE A 271 19.35 -17.26 -18.00
C ILE A 271 20.21 -16.03 -17.73
N LYS A 272 21.26 -15.81 -18.54
CA LYS A 272 22.16 -14.66 -18.39
C LYS A 272 21.43 -13.32 -18.58
N LYS A 273 20.53 -13.24 -19.58
CA LYS A 273 19.72 -12.04 -19.83
C LYS A 273 18.73 -11.79 -18.68
N ASN A 274 18.03 -12.82 -18.22
CA ASN A 274 17.06 -12.71 -17.14
C ASN A 274 17.73 -12.35 -15.80
N ILE A 275 18.89 -12.93 -15.46
CA ILE A 275 19.68 -12.53 -14.29
C ILE A 275 20.04 -11.05 -14.36
N LYS A 276 20.50 -10.57 -15.51
CA LYS A 276 20.86 -9.16 -15.69
C LYS A 276 19.65 -8.26 -15.46
N LEU A 277 18.52 -8.58 -16.08
CA LEU A 277 17.26 -7.86 -15.96
C LEU A 277 16.78 -7.77 -14.50
N VAL A 278 16.67 -8.92 -13.82
CA VAL A 278 16.22 -8.99 -12.43
C VAL A 278 17.21 -8.28 -11.50
N SER A 279 18.52 -8.48 -11.68
CA SER A 279 19.56 -7.80 -10.90
C SER A 279 19.51 -6.28 -11.06
N GLU A 280 19.19 -5.76 -12.24
CA GLU A 280 19.03 -4.32 -12.47
C GLU A 280 17.81 -3.77 -11.73
N VAL A 281 16.69 -4.50 -11.74
CA VAL A 281 15.48 -4.10 -11.00
C VAL A 281 15.76 -4.07 -9.50
N LEU A 282 16.39 -5.12 -8.95
CA LEU A 282 16.69 -5.22 -7.51
C LEU A 282 17.68 -4.17 -6.99
N LYS A 283 18.40 -3.46 -7.88
CA LYS A 283 19.26 -2.32 -7.51
C LYS A 283 18.48 -1.02 -7.27
N THR A 284 17.18 -0.99 -7.51
CA THR A 284 16.34 0.20 -7.30
C THR A 284 16.29 0.55 -5.80
N PRO A 285 16.59 1.79 -5.38
CA PRO A 285 16.51 2.18 -3.98
C PRO A 285 15.08 2.09 -3.42
N ASN A 286 14.96 1.71 -2.15
CA ASN A 286 13.67 1.61 -1.41
C ASN A 286 12.62 0.72 -2.09
N LEU A 287 13.05 -0.25 -2.89
CA LEU A 287 12.17 -1.13 -3.64
C LEU A 287 11.46 -2.12 -2.72
N VAL A 288 10.13 -2.14 -2.80
CA VAL A 288 9.34 -3.26 -2.27
C VAL A 288 9.39 -4.39 -3.28
N VAL A 289 9.92 -5.55 -2.88
CA VAL A 289 10.14 -6.68 -3.78
C VAL A 289 9.08 -7.74 -3.56
N ALA A 290 8.31 -8.08 -4.60
CA ALA A 290 7.41 -9.22 -4.55
C ALA A 290 8.19 -10.51 -4.29
N ARG A 291 7.59 -11.43 -3.52
CA ARG A 291 8.23 -12.72 -3.16
C ARG A 291 8.64 -13.51 -4.41
N GLU A 292 7.84 -13.46 -5.46
CA GLU A 292 8.06 -14.15 -6.72
C GLU A 292 9.24 -13.54 -7.50
N VAL A 293 9.50 -12.23 -7.36
CA VAL A 293 10.71 -11.58 -7.94
C VAL A 293 11.97 -12.01 -7.18
N ALA A 294 11.92 -12.05 -5.86
CA ALA A 294 13.06 -12.47 -5.03
C ALA A 294 13.39 -13.97 -5.21
N SER A 295 12.37 -14.82 -5.36
CA SER A 295 12.57 -16.24 -5.68
C SER A 295 13.09 -16.43 -7.11
N LEU A 296 12.67 -15.60 -8.06
CA LEU A 296 13.19 -15.63 -9.43
C LEU A 296 14.69 -15.33 -9.49
N ASP A 297 15.16 -14.27 -8.80
CA ASP A 297 16.60 -13.95 -8.76
C ASP A 297 17.43 -15.11 -8.22
N ARG A 298 16.97 -15.73 -7.11
CA ARG A 298 17.61 -16.91 -6.52
C ARG A 298 17.63 -18.08 -7.50
N ALA A 299 16.48 -18.46 -8.04
CA ALA A 299 16.36 -19.59 -8.95
C ALA A 299 17.25 -19.44 -10.20
N LEU A 300 17.31 -18.24 -10.79
CA LEU A 300 18.16 -17.97 -11.94
C LEU A 300 19.67 -18.07 -11.60
N ARG A 301 20.08 -17.60 -10.42
CA ARG A 301 21.48 -17.70 -9.96
C ARG A 301 21.86 -19.15 -9.64
N ASP A 302 21.02 -19.84 -8.89
CA ASP A 302 21.21 -21.25 -8.53
C ASP A 302 21.32 -22.11 -9.80
N PHE A 303 20.46 -21.85 -10.80
CA PHE A 303 20.54 -22.52 -12.09
C PHE A 303 21.89 -22.28 -12.78
N ARG A 304 22.38 -21.03 -12.80
CA ARG A 304 23.68 -20.69 -13.42
C ARG A 304 24.86 -21.39 -12.75
N GLU A 305 24.77 -21.64 -11.44
CA GLU A 305 25.84 -22.26 -10.65
C GLU A 305 25.76 -23.79 -10.65
N SER A 306 24.59 -24.36 -10.96
CA SER A 306 24.37 -25.80 -11.08
C SER A 306 25.13 -26.41 -12.27
N PRO A 307 25.60 -27.68 -12.18
CA PRO A 307 26.19 -28.40 -13.31
C PRO A 307 25.29 -28.45 -14.54
N ALA A 308 23.96 -28.43 -14.36
CA ALA A 308 23.00 -28.38 -15.46
C ALA A 308 22.98 -27.02 -16.18
N GLY A 309 23.40 -25.94 -15.51
CA GLY A 309 23.48 -24.59 -16.10
C GLY A 309 24.87 -24.21 -16.60
N GLN A 310 25.88 -25.05 -16.38
CA GLN A 310 27.17 -24.88 -17.06
C GLN A 310 27.00 -25.31 -18.51
N PRO A 311 27.32 -24.45 -19.49
CA PRO A 311 27.44 -24.92 -20.86
C PRO A 311 28.43 -26.07 -20.85
N MET A 312 28.03 -27.23 -21.40
CA MET A 312 28.94 -28.33 -21.65
C MET A 312 30.04 -27.81 -22.60
N ASP A 313 31.08 -27.23 -22.03
CA ASP A 313 32.23 -26.71 -22.76
C ASP A 313 32.93 -27.91 -23.38
N GLY A 314 32.66 -28.15 -24.66
CA GLY A 314 33.53 -28.92 -25.53
C GLY A 314 33.83 -30.35 -25.08
N THR A 315 32.83 -31.12 -24.65
CA THR A 315 32.96 -32.57 -24.90
C THR A 315 32.86 -32.74 -26.40
N THR A 316 34.03 -32.77 -27.04
CA THR A 316 34.19 -33.20 -28.43
C THR A 316 33.38 -34.48 -28.57
N SER A 317 32.30 -34.43 -29.36
CA SER A 317 31.61 -35.64 -29.77
C SER A 317 32.68 -36.64 -30.20
N PRO A 318 32.64 -37.90 -29.71
CA PRO A 318 33.54 -38.90 -30.23
C PRO A 318 33.43 -38.86 -31.76
N PRO A 319 34.57 -38.89 -32.48
CA PRO A 319 34.56 -38.82 -33.92
C PRO A 319 33.57 -39.86 -34.45
N PRO A 320 32.77 -39.52 -35.48
CA PRO A 320 31.83 -40.46 -36.06
C PRO A 320 32.57 -41.77 -36.36
N PRO A 321 31.97 -42.94 -36.06
CA PRO A 321 32.61 -44.21 -36.31
C PRO A 321 33.08 -44.25 -37.77
N ASP A 322 34.37 -44.58 -37.92
CA ASP A 322 35.03 -44.67 -39.22
C ASP A 322 34.19 -45.56 -40.16
N PRO A 323 33.70 -45.04 -41.31
CA PRO A 323 32.87 -45.80 -42.24
C PRO A 323 33.59 -47.00 -42.88
N THR A 324 34.88 -47.22 -42.58
CA THR A 324 35.65 -48.37 -43.07
C THR A 324 35.64 -49.61 -42.17
N LYS A 325 35.02 -49.57 -40.99
CA LYS A 325 34.82 -50.78 -40.17
C LYS A 325 33.47 -51.43 -40.46
N ASN A 326 33.51 -52.43 -41.35
CA ASN A 326 32.41 -53.37 -41.54
C ASN A 326 31.98 -54.00 -40.20
N PRO A 327 30.68 -54.06 -39.90
CA PRO A 327 30.17 -54.81 -38.76
C PRO A 327 30.52 -56.30 -38.91
N PRO A 328 30.87 -57.01 -37.82
CA PRO A 328 30.93 -58.47 -37.85
C PRO A 328 29.53 -59.00 -38.21
N ALA A 329 29.46 -59.71 -39.34
CA ALA A 329 28.26 -60.38 -39.79
C ALA A 329 27.88 -61.49 -38.80
N GLY A 330 26.65 -61.41 -38.28
CA GLY A 330 26.00 -62.55 -37.62
C GLY A 330 25.45 -62.24 -36.24
N GLN A 331 24.28 -61.58 -36.19
CA GLN A 331 23.29 -61.82 -35.15
C GLN A 331 21.90 -61.78 -35.78
N PRO A 332 21.08 -62.84 -35.63
CA PRO A 332 19.72 -62.88 -36.17
C PRO A 332 18.80 -61.90 -35.43
N ALA A 333 17.88 -61.29 -36.19
CA ALA A 333 16.83 -60.42 -35.68
C ALA A 333 15.89 -61.21 -34.76
N ASP A 334 15.70 -60.69 -33.55
CA ASP A 334 14.75 -61.21 -32.57
C ASP A 334 13.45 -60.41 -32.73
N ASP A 335 12.50 -60.98 -33.48
CA ASP A 335 11.16 -60.44 -33.72
C ASP A 335 10.28 -60.64 -32.46
N GLY A 336 10.45 -59.77 -31.47
CA GLY A 336 9.56 -59.66 -30.32
C GLY A 336 8.35 -58.76 -30.60
N PRO A 337 7.12 -59.13 -30.17
CA PRO A 337 5.92 -58.33 -30.41
C PRO A 337 5.95 -57.01 -29.63
N LEU A 338 5.61 -55.92 -30.34
CA LEU A 338 5.46 -54.56 -29.82
C LEU A 338 4.42 -54.51 -28.70
N ALA A 339 4.85 -54.15 -27.50
CA ALA A 339 3.97 -53.80 -26.39
C ALA A 339 3.24 -52.47 -26.71
N PRO A 340 1.94 -52.34 -26.38
CA PRO A 340 1.22 -51.09 -26.56
C PRO A 340 1.76 -50.00 -25.62
N ALA A 341 1.87 -48.78 -26.15
CA ALA A 341 2.29 -47.61 -25.40
C ALA A 341 1.34 -47.33 -24.21
N PRO A 342 1.86 -46.89 -23.05
CA PRO A 342 1.02 -46.50 -21.92
C PRO A 342 0.24 -45.22 -22.27
N VAL A 343 -1.08 -45.28 -22.11
CA VAL A 343 -1.97 -44.13 -22.19
C VAL A 343 -1.81 -43.34 -20.90
N ASP A 344 -1.32 -42.11 -21.00
CA ASP A 344 -1.24 -41.17 -19.88
C ASP A 344 -2.65 -40.67 -19.53
N THR A 345 -3.25 -41.26 -18.50
CA THR A 345 -4.49 -40.75 -17.86
C THR A 345 -4.15 -40.00 -16.58
N ASN A 346 -3.66 -38.76 -16.70
CA ASN A 346 -3.69 -37.80 -15.60
C ASN A 346 -4.90 -36.87 -15.76
N VAL A 347 -6.08 -37.42 -15.46
CA VAL A 347 -7.31 -36.67 -15.27
C VAL A 347 -7.35 -36.22 -13.81
N TYR A 348 -7.18 -34.92 -13.58
CA TYR A 348 -7.43 -34.29 -12.28
C TYR A 348 -8.90 -34.46 -11.90
N THR A 349 -9.17 -35.34 -10.94
CA THR A 349 -10.42 -35.38 -10.18
C THR A 349 -10.12 -34.89 -8.77
N LEU A 350 -10.35 -33.60 -8.50
CA LEU A 350 -10.36 -33.08 -7.14
C LEU A 350 -11.79 -33.22 -6.60
N MET A 351 -11.97 -34.22 -5.74
CA MET A 351 -13.17 -34.38 -4.93
C MET A 351 -13.30 -33.20 -3.97
N SER A 352 -14.45 -32.54 -4.04
CA SER A 352 -14.95 -31.64 -3.00
C SER A 352 -15.33 -32.48 -1.79
N GLY A 353 -14.66 -32.23 -0.65
CA GLY A 353 -15.01 -32.78 0.64
C GLY A 353 -15.04 -31.65 1.67
N LEU A 354 -16.23 -31.47 2.26
CA LEU A 354 -16.66 -30.56 3.34
C LEU A 354 -17.05 -29.14 2.95
#